data_AF-A0A7Y0L1I5-F1
#
_entry.id   AF-A0A7Y0L1I5-F1
#
_cell.length_a   1.000
_cell.length_b   1.000
_cell.length_c   1.000
_cell.angle_alpha   90.00
_cell.angle_beta   90.00
_cell.angle_gamma   90.00
#
_symmetry.space_group_name_H-M   'P 1'
#
loop_
_entity.id
_entity.type
_entity.pdbx_description
1 polymer ?
#
loop_
_entity_poly.entity_id
_entity_poly.type
_entity_poly.pdbx_seq_one_letter_code
_entity_poly.pdbx_strand_id
1 'polypeptide(L)'
;MSDSTRWQPVIFPETAMARMAEALRRQPASDYRDHAITHEVLKSLGPQRTVVDIGAGIGRFTVPLAEADCDVWAVEPSAIMREQLAQAVGASPAASRIHTVPEIWPTAAVAPVEVALAAWVIHFSAAPRAFIRAMEAVATRRCVVAIPVEHRWAALQDLWARFHPDRPAPAPRVS
;
A
#
# COMPACT_ATOMS: atom_id res chain seq x y z
N MET A 1 25.20 -27.69 -3.23
CA MET A 1 25.09 -26.27 -3.64
C MET A 1 24.03 -25.66 -2.74
N SER A 2 24.47 -24.79 -1.84
CA SER A 2 23.76 -24.40 -0.62
C SER A 2 22.57 -23.47 -0.86
N ASP A 3 21.52 -23.77 -0.12
CA ASP A 3 20.24 -23.08 0.07
C ASP A 3 20.44 -21.66 0.64
N SER A 4 20.48 -20.63 -0.22
CA SER A 4 20.62 -19.22 0.21
C SER A 4 19.75 -18.21 -0.56
N THR A 5 18.58 -18.63 -1.02
CA THR A 5 17.60 -17.76 -1.72
C THR A 5 16.30 -17.54 -0.93
N ARG A 6 16.32 -17.71 0.40
CA ARG A 6 15.22 -17.25 1.23
C ARG A 6 15.30 -15.75 1.45
N TRP A 7 14.62 -15.05 0.55
CA TRP A 7 14.14 -13.68 0.68
C TRP A 7 13.58 -13.40 2.09
N GLN A 8 13.92 -12.25 2.65
CA GLN A 8 13.33 -11.73 3.87
C GLN A 8 12.60 -10.41 3.55
N PRO A 9 11.33 -10.25 3.92
CA PRO A 9 10.65 -8.97 3.83
C PRO A 9 11.38 -7.93 4.69
N VAL A 10 11.30 -6.65 4.32
CA VAL A 10 11.68 -5.58 5.25
C VAL A 10 10.63 -5.55 6.36
N ILE A 11 10.89 -6.27 7.44
CA ILE A 11 10.06 -6.27 8.64
C ILE A 11 10.42 -5.01 9.43
N PHE A 12 9.49 -4.05 9.46
CA PHE A 12 9.62 -2.94 10.39
C PHE A 12 9.40 -3.45 11.82
N PRO A 13 10.17 -2.95 12.82
CA PRO A 13 9.88 -3.22 14.21
C PRO A 13 8.42 -2.90 14.54
N GLU A 14 7.79 -3.70 15.39
CA GLU A 14 6.38 -3.51 15.79
C GLU A 14 6.10 -2.10 16.29
N THR A 15 7.03 -1.49 17.03
CA THR A 15 6.93 -0.11 17.51
C THR A 15 6.89 0.91 16.37
N ALA A 16 7.61 0.68 15.27
CA ALA A 16 7.55 1.52 14.08
C ALA A 16 6.20 1.35 13.36
N MET A 17 5.69 0.12 13.26
CA MET A 17 4.38 -0.15 12.67
C MET A 17 3.24 0.45 13.49
N ALA A 18 3.29 0.37 14.82
CA ALA A 18 2.29 0.98 15.70
C ALA A 18 2.26 2.51 15.57
N ARG A 19 3.44 3.16 15.50
CA ARG A 19 3.53 4.61 15.24
C ARG A 19 2.96 5.00 13.87
N MET A 20 3.26 4.19 12.85
CA MET A 20 2.71 4.40 11.51
C MET A 20 1.18 4.25 11.51
N ALA A 21 0.65 3.18 12.11
CA ALA A 21 -0.79 2.95 12.22
C ALA A 21 -1.50 4.12 12.92
N GLU A 22 -0.92 4.61 14.02
CA GLU A 22 -1.43 5.76 14.75
C GLU A 22 -1.44 7.05 13.91
N ALA A 23 -0.36 7.32 13.19
CA ALA A 23 -0.27 8.48 12.31
C ALA A 23 -1.32 8.42 11.18
N LEU A 24 -1.53 7.24 10.59
CA LEU A 24 -2.52 7.01 9.55
C LEU A 24 -3.94 7.19 10.07
N ARG A 25 -4.24 6.72 11.29
CA ARG A 25 -5.56 6.82 11.92
C ARG A 25 -5.98 8.26 12.22
N ARG A 26 -5.01 9.16 12.43
CA ARG A 26 -5.27 10.59 12.64
C ARG A 26 -5.61 11.34 11.35
N GLN A 27 -5.36 10.73 10.19
CA GLN A 27 -5.77 11.31 8.92
C GLN A 27 -7.28 11.10 8.71
N PRO A 28 -8.03 12.11 8.24
CA PRO A 28 -9.46 11.95 8.01
C PRO A 28 -9.74 10.91 6.91
N ALA A 29 -10.67 10.00 7.17
CA ALA A 29 -11.06 8.96 6.23
C ALA A 29 -11.80 9.49 4.99
N SER A 30 -12.46 10.66 5.10
CA SER A 30 -13.15 11.33 3.99
C SER A 30 -12.22 11.58 2.79
N ASP A 31 -10.94 11.83 3.05
CA ASP A 31 -9.96 12.18 2.03
C ASP A 31 -9.72 11.04 1.03
N TYR A 32 -10.07 9.80 1.40
CA TYR A 32 -9.82 8.61 0.58
C TYR A 32 -10.99 8.21 -0.32
N ARG A 33 -12.23 8.61 -0.01
CA ARG A 33 -13.39 8.31 -0.88
C ARG A 33 -13.30 9.10 -2.19
N ASP A 34 -12.96 10.37 -2.11
CA ASP A 34 -12.84 11.28 -3.25
C ASP A 34 -11.38 11.41 -3.76
N HIS A 35 -10.50 10.50 -3.34
CA HIS A 35 -9.08 10.54 -3.70
C HIS A 35 -8.86 10.18 -5.17
N ALA A 36 -7.91 10.85 -5.83
CA ALA A 36 -7.57 10.59 -7.24
C ALA A 36 -7.21 9.11 -7.52
N ILE A 37 -6.56 8.45 -6.57
CA ILE A 37 -6.24 7.00 -6.65
C ILE A 37 -7.53 6.17 -6.64
N THR A 38 -8.47 6.48 -5.75
CA THR A 38 -9.77 5.79 -5.68
C THR A 38 -10.54 5.98 -7.00
N HIS A 39 -10.57 7.20 -7.54
CA HIS A 39 -11.15 7.45 -8.86
C HIS A 39 -10.44 6.69 -10.00
N GLU A 40 -9.11 6.57 -9.98
CA GLU A 40 -8.34 5.79 -10.96
C GLU A 40 -8.69 4.29 -10.90
N VAL A 41 -8.87 3.74 -9.70
CA VAL A 41 -9.31 2.35 -9.53
C VAL A 41 -10.72 2.20 -10.08
N LEU A 42 -11.67 3.02 -9.60
CA LEU A 42 -13.09 2.90 -9.96
C LEU A 42 -13.35 3.04 -11.46
N LYS A 43 -12.65 3.94 -12.16
CA LYS A 43 -12.80 4.11 -13.61
C LYS A 43 -12.23 2.93 -14.42
N SER A 44 -11.36 2.12 -13.82
CA SER A 44 -10.67 1.01 -14.49
C SER A 44 -11.40 -0.32 -14.34
N LEU A 45 -12.36 -0.40 -13.41
CA LEU A 45 -13.16 -1.58 -13.16
C LEU A 45 -14.07 -1.92 -14.34
N GLY A 46 -14.36 -3.21 -14.47
CA GLY A 46 -15.40 -3.74 -15.33
C GLY A 46 -16.61 -4.19 -14.50
N PRO A 47 -17.44 -5.11 -15.04
CA PRO A 47 -18.64 -5.57 -14.36
C PRO A 47 -18.39 -6.37 -13.08
N GLN A 48 -17.21 -6.99 -12.92
CA GLN A 48 -16.93 -7.83 -11.75
C GLN A 48 -16.56 -7.01 -10.52
N ARG A 49 -16.03 -5.79 -10.71
CA ARG A 49 -15.66 -4.84 -9.66
C ARG A 49 -14.72 -5.44 -8.60
N THR A 50 -13.78 -6.29 -9.02
CA THR A 50 -12.84 -6.96 -8.12
C THR A 50 -11.51 -6.22 -8.01
N VAL A 51 -11.02 -6.01 -6.78
CA VAL A 51 -9.80 -5.25 -6.51
C VAL A 51 -8.91 -5.98 -5.52
N VAL A 52 -7.60 -6.01 -5.75
CA VAL A 52 -6.63 -6.32 -4.69
C VAL A 52 -5.97 -5.03 -4.21
N ASP A 53 -6.05 -4.76 -2.90
CA ASP A 53 -5.37 -3.65 -2.22
C ASP A 53 -4.10 -4.21 -1.53
N ILE A 54 -2.95 -4.01 -2.18
CA ILE A 54 -1.67 -4.56 -1.76
C ILE A 54 -1.02 -3.61 -0.76
N GLY A 55 -0.71 -4.11 0.43
CA GLY A 55 -0.28 -3.27 1.54
C GLY A 55 -1.43 -2.42 2.07
N ALA A 56 -2.59 -3.05 2.28
CA ALA A 56 -3.82 -2.37 2.65
C ALA A 56 -3.70 -1.53 3.94
N GLY A 57 -2.71 -1.84 4.81
CA GLY A 57 -2.47 -1.11 6.03
C GLY A 57 -3.71 -1.11 6.92
N ILE A 58 -4.17 0.09 7.28
CA ILE A 58 -5.39 0.28 8.10
C ILE A 58 -6.68 0.39 7.28
N GLY A 59 -6.64 0.13 5.97
CA GLY A 59 -7.84 0.07 5.11
C GLY A 59 -8.30 1.39 4.50
N ARG A 60 -7.43 2.40 4.38
CA ARG A 60 -7.78 3.73 3.85
C ARG A 60 -8.33 3.68 2.42
N PHE A 61 -7.86 2.77 1.57
CA PHE A 61 -8.45 2.53 0.25
C PHE A 61 -9.41 1.35 0.24
N THR A 62 -9.09 0.29 0.99
CA THR A 62 -9.94 -0.90 1.13
C THR A 62 -11.41 -0.57 1.44
N VAL A 63 -11.66 0.25 2.48
CA VAL A 63 -13.04 0.54 2.93
C VAL A 63 -13.81 1.40 1.92
N PRO A 64 -13.28 2.55 1.43
CA PRO A 64 -14.00 3.33 0.43
C PRO A 64 -14.27 2.59 -0.89
N LEU A 65 -13.35 1.70 -1.32
CA LEU A 65 -13.56 0.89 -2.52
C LEU A 65 -14.69 -0.14 -2.30
N ALA A 66 -14.75 -0.78 -1.14
CA ALA A 66 -15.84 -1.69 -0.80
C ALA A 66 -17.20 -0.97 -0.70
N GLU A 67 -17.22 0.22 -0.11
CA GLU A 67 -18.42 1.08 -0.07
C GLU A 67 -18.86 1.57 -1.45
N ALA A 68 -17.92 1.64 -2.41
CA ALA A 68 -18.18 1.88 -3.82
C ALA A 68 -18.52 0.57 -4.59
N ASP A 69 -19.04 -0.45 -3.91
CA ASP A 69 -19.52 -1.71 -4.47
C ASP A 69 -18.42 -2.53 -5.17
N CYS A 70 -17.21 -2.56 -4.60
CA CYS A 70 -16.12 -3.43 -5.06
C CYS A 70 -15.94 -4.60 -4.10
N ASP A 71 -15.63 -5.79 -4.61
CA ASP A 71 -15.10 -6.88 -3.78
C ASP A 71 -13.59 -6.71 -3.67
N VAL A 72 -13.09 -6.50 -2.45
CA VAL A 72 -11.71 -6.07 -2.18
C VAL A 72 -10.94 -7.11 -1.38
N TRP A 73 -9.84 -7.61 -1.95
CA TRP A 73 -8.85 -8.43 -1.26
C TRP A 73 -7.76 -7.53 -0.66
N ALA A 74 -7.78 -7.37 0.67
CA ALA A 74 -6.85 -6.53 1.40
C ALA A 74 -5.64 -7.35 1.86
N VAL A 75 -4.53 -7.27 1.13
CA VAL A 75 -3.28 -7.99 1.46
C VAL A 75 -2.45 -7.16 2.42
N GLU A 76 -2.32 -7.61 3.67
CA GLU A 76 -1.57 -6.90 4.71
C GLU A 76 -0.88 -7.88 5.68
N PRO A 77 0.47 -7.96 5.68
CA PRO A 77 1.21 -8.90 6.53
C PRO A 77 1.35 -8.47 8.00
N SER A 78 1.23 -7.19 8.33
CA SER A 78 1.37 -6.69 9.71
C SER A 78 0.11 -6.94 10.54
N ALA A 79 0.24 -7.70 11.63
CA ALA A 79 -0.86 -7.93 12.57
C ALA A 79 -1.41 -6.61 13.16
N ILE A 80 -0.52 -5.69 13.53
CA ILE A 80 -0.89 -4.37 14.09
C ILE A 80 -1.72 -3.55 13.10
N MET A 81 -1.34 -3.55 11.81
CA MET A 81 -2.12 -2.86 10.78
C MET A 81 -3.48 -3.55 10.58
N ARG A 82 -3.50 -4.89 10.56
CA ARG A 82 -4.74 -5.66 10.41
C ARG A 82 -5.72 -5.46 11.56
N GLU A 83 -5.25 -5.25 12.80
CA GLU A 83 -6.13 -4.91 13.93
C GLU A 83 -6.90 -3.61 13.67
N GLN A 84 -6.23 -2.60 13.13
CA GLN A 84 -6.87 -1.33 12.77
C GLN A 84 -7.77 -1.47 11.53
N LEU A 85 -7.32 -2.23 10.52
CA LEU A 85 -8.16 -2.59 9.38
C LEU A 85 -9.45 -3.28 9.83
N ALA A 86 -9.38 -4.23 10.75
CA ALA A 86 -10.55 -4.94 11.27
C ALA A 86 -11.54 -3.99 11.96
N GLN A 87 -11.06 -2.97 12.69
CA GLN A 87 -11.91 -1.93 13.27
C GLN A 87 -12.60 -1.09 12.18
N ALA A 88 -11.86 -0.66 11.16
CA ALA A 88 -12.41 0.11 10.05
C ALA A 88 -13.43 -0.70 9.24
N VAL A 89 -13.15 -1.99 8.99
CA VAL A 89 -14.06 -2.94 8.33
C VAL A 89 -15.33 -3.13 9.15
N GLY A 90 -15.21 -3.37 10.47
CA GLY A 90 -16.36 -3.59 11.35
C GLY A 90 -17.29 -2.38 11.49
N ALA A 91 -16.78 -1.17 11.21
CA ALA A 91 -17.57 0.06 11.19
C ALA A 91 -18.22 0.35 9.83
N SER A 92 -17.83 -0.35 8.75
CA SER A 92 -18.34 -0.11 7.41
C SER A 92 -19.56 -0.98 7.09
N PRO A 93 -20.61 -0.44 6.44
CA PRO A 93 -21.73 -1.23 5.96
C PRO A 93 -21.34 -2.23 4.85
N ALA A 94 -20.16 -2.06 4.23
CA ALA A 94 -19.66 -2.91 3.15
C ALA A 94 -18.70 -4.02 3.62
N ALA A 95 -18.69 -4.35 4.92
CA ALA A 95 -17.77 -5.32 5.52
C ALA A 95 -17.77 -6.70 4.81
N SER A 96 -18.92 -7.13 4.28
CA SER A 96 -19.06 -8.41 3.56
C SER A 96 -18.30 -8.46 2.23
N ARG A 97 -17.90 -7.31 1.68
CA ARG A 97 -17.14 -7.18 0.44
C ARG A 97 -15.63 -7.08 0.65
N ILE A 98 -15.17 -7.17 1.90
CA ILE A 98 -13.75 -7.04 2.25
C ILE A 98 -13.21 -8.40 2.68
N HIS A 99 -12.17 -8.84 1.99
CA HIS A 99 -11.50 -10.11 2.21
C HIS A 99 -10.06 -9.85 2.68
N THR A 100 -9.82 -9.90 3.99
CA THR A 100 -8.48 -9.69 4.55
C THR A 100 -7.57 -10.89 4.31
N VAL A 101 -6.41 -10.65 3.71
CA VAL A 101 -5.39 -11.67 3.39
C VAL A 101 -4.12 -11.38 4.22
N PRO A 102 -3.85 -12.16 5.29
CA PRO A 102 -2.75 -11.90 6.23
C PRO A 102 -1.39 -12.40 5.71
N GLU A 103 -1.07 -12.09 4.47
CA GLU A 103 0.13 -12.57 3.78
C GLU A 103 0.97 -11.41 3.24
N ILE A 104 2.20 -11.72 2.82
CA ILE A 104 3.06 -10.76 2.14
C ILE A 104 2.85 -10.90 0.64
N TRP A 105 2.87 -9.78 -0.07
CA TRP A 105 2.86 -9.79 -1.54
C TRP A 105 4.24 -10.14 -2.11
N PRO A 106 4.33 -10.96 -3.18
CA PRO A 106 3.25 -11.68 -3.88
C PRO A 106 2.68 -12.86 -3.11
N THR A 107 1.38 -13.13 -3.28
CA THR A 107 0.66 -14.26 -2.66
C THR A 107 -0.21 -14.99 -3.70
N ALA A 108 -0.43 -16.29 -3.50
CA ALA A 108 -1.36 -17.10 -4.29
C ALA A 108 -2.80 -17.11 -3.71
N ALA A 109 -3.02 -16.48 -2.55
CA ALA A 109 -4.33 -16.42 -1.89
C ALA A 109 -5.33 -15.47 -2.59
N VAL A 110 -4.87 -14.71 -3.58
CA VAL A 110 -5.70 -13.79 -4.37
C VAL A 110 -5.86 -14.35 -5.78
N ALA A 111 -7.10 -14.68 -6.14
CA ALA A 111 -7.45 -15.04 -7.51
C ALA A 111 -7.31 -13.83 -8.45
N PRO A 112 -7.29 -14.01 -9.79
CA PRO A 112 -7.29 -12.88 -10.71
C PRO A 112 -8.42 -11.89 -10.43
N VAL A 113 -8.09 -10.60 -10.40
CA VAL A 113 -9.01 -9.48 -10.14
C VAL A 113 -8.93 -8.46 -11.28
N GLU A 114 -9.90 -7.56 -11.37
CA GLU A 114 -9.89 -6.52 -12.40
C GLU A 114 -8.77 -5.50 -12.20
N VAL A 115 -8.59 -5.02 -10.95
CA VAL A 115 -7.61 -3.98 -10.63
C VAL A 115 -6.69 -4.42 -9.49
N ALA A 116 -5.38 -4.27 -9.69
CA ALA A 116 -4.40 -4.37 -8.61
C ALA A 116 -3.93 -2.98 -8.18
N LEU A 117 -4.18 -2.63 -6.92
CA LEU A 117 -3.77 -1.38 -6.30
C LEU A 117 -2.56 -1.63 -5.40
N ALA A 118 -1.53 -0.78 -5.51
CA ALA A 118 -0.41 -0.72 -4.58
C ALA A 118 -0.13 0.74 -4.23
N ALA A 119 -0.76 1.25 -3.17
CA ALA A 119 -0.61 2.64 -2.75
C ALA A 119 0.47 2.78 -1.66
N TRP A 120 1.59 3.40 -2.03
CA TRP A 120 2.72 3.69 -1.15
C TRP A 120 3.33 2.46 -0.45
N VAL A 121 3.23 1.27 -1.03
CA VAL A 121 3.80 0.04 -0.46
C VAL A 121 5.05 -0.45 -1.20
N ILE A 122 5.17 -0.17 -2.50
CA ILE A 122 6.18 -0.81 -3.36
C ILE A 122 7.63 -0.57 -2.90
N HIS A 123 7.88 0.55 -2.22
CA HIS A 123 9.20 0.90 -1.68
C HIS A 123 9.64 0.05 -0.48
N PHE A 124 8.73 -0.74 0.10
CA PHE A 124 9.05 -1.75 1.10
C PHE A 124 9.44 -3.10 0.47
N SER A 125 9.30 -3.24 -0.85
CA SER A 125 9.75 -4.43 -1.57
C SER A 125 11.24 -4.36 -1.91
N ALA A 126 11.99 -5.37 -1.49
CA ALA A 126 13.38 -5.58 -1.94
C ALA A 126 13.46 -6.01 -3.43
N ALA A 127 12.33 -6.36 -4.06
CA ALA A 127 12.26 -6.85 -5.43
C ALA A 127 11.11 -6.16 -6.22
N PRO A 128 11.18 -4.84 -6.45
CA PRO A 128 10.08 -4.08 -7.06
C PRO A 128 9.69 -4.58 -8.45
N ARG A 129 10.63 -5.14 -9.22
CA ARG A 129 10.32 -5.77 -10.53
C ARG A 129 9.45 -7.01 -10.38
N ALA A 130 9.71 -7.84 -9.37
CA ALA A 130 8.90 -9.04 -9.11
C ALA A 130 7.53 -8.65 -8.54
N PHE A 131 7.49 -7.60 -7.71
CA PHE A 131 6.28 -7.00 -7.19
C PHE A 131 5.33 -6.59 -8.32
N ILE A 132 5.83 -5.81 -9.31
CA ILE A 132 5.03 -5.34 -10.45
C ILE A 132 4.60 -6.51 -11.34
N ARG A 133 5.49 -7.47 -11.64
CA ARG A 133 5.12 -8.64 -12.45
C ARG A 133 4.00 -9.46 -11.82
N ALA A 134 3.99 -9.59 -10.50
CA ALA A 134 2.91 -10.25 -9.81
C ALA A 134 1.59 -9.45 -9.92
N MET A 135 1.66 -8.11 -9.87
CA MET A 135 0.47 -7.28 -10.09
C MET A 135 -0.08 -7.48 -11.50
N GLU A 136 0.78 -7.48 -12.51
CA GLU A 136 0.40 -7.72 -13.91
C GLU A 136 -0.20 -9.12 -14.10
N ALA A 137 0.28 -10.12 -13.35
CA ALA A 137 -0.24 -11.48 -13.42
C ALA A 137 -1.62 -11.65 -12.77
N VAL A 138 -1.94 -10.87 -11.72
CA VAL A 138 -3.24 -10.96 -11.03
C VAL A 138 -4.28 -10.02 -11.63
N ALA A 139 -3.87 -8.88 -12.19
CA ALA A 139 -4.77 -7.86 -12.72
C ALA A 139 -5.18 -8.21 -14.16
N THR A 140 -6.47 -8.31 -14.40
CA THR A 140 -7.03 -8.58 -15.74
C THR A 140 -7.29 -7.32 -16.55
N ARG A 141 -7.31 -6.14 -15.92
CA ARG A 141 -7.58 -4.85 -16.59
C ARG A 141 -6.52 -3.79 -16.31
N ARG A 142 -6.18 -3.53 -15.04
CA ARG A 142 -5.32 -2.39 -14.68
C ARG A 142 -4.49 -2.65 -13.43
N CYS A 143 -3.21 -2.26 -13.48
CA CYS A 143 -2.39 -2.04 -12.30
C CYS A 143 -2.35 -0.54 -11.98
N VAL A 144 -2.60 -0.18 -10.72
CA VAL A 144 -2.50 1.18 -10.19
C VAL A 144 -1.44 1.18 -9.10
N VAL A 145 -0.35 1.91 -9.32
CA VAL A 145 0.74 2.05 -8.34
C VAL A 145 0.87 3.51 -7.99
N ALA A 146 0.74 3.83 -6.69
CA ALA A 146 1.01 5.18 -6.19
C ALA A 146 2.32 5.18 -5.42
N ILE A 147 3.23 6.09 -5.79
CA ILE A 147 4.56 6.23 -5.21
C ILE A 147 4.70 7.68 -4.75
N PRO A 148 5.24 7.94 -3.56
CA PRO A 148 5.49 9.33 -3.17
C PRO A 148 6.59 9.89 -4.08
N VAL A 149 6.32 11.01 -4.74
CA VAL A 149 7.27 11.67 -5.66
C VAL A 149 8.25 12.56 -4.90
N GLU A 150 7.92 12.94 -3.66
CA GLU A 150 8.79 13.72 -2.80
C GLU A 150 9.93 12.87 -2.25
N HIS A 151 11.14 13.42 -2.32
CA HIS A 151 12.30 12.83 -1.67
C HIS A 151 12.01 12.78 -0.15
N ARG A 152 12.01 11.59 0.47
CA ARG A 152 11.74 11.45 1.93
C ARG A 152 12.62 12.30 2.84
N TRP A 153 13.74 12.81 2.31
CA TRP A 153 14.67 13.70 2.99
C TRP A 153 14.51 15.18 2.62
N ALA A 154 13.51 15.56 1.83
CA ALA A 154 13.24 16.96 1.47
C ALA A 154 13.01 17.81 2.75
N ALA A 155 12.22 17.28 3.69
CA ALA A 155 12.02 17.90 5.01
C ALA A 155 13.31 17.97 5.87
N LEU A 156 14.36 17.25 5.50
CA LEU A 156 15.65 17.23 6.18
C LEU A 156 16.72 18.03 5.41
N GLN A 157 16.38 18.61 4.25
CA GLN A 157 17.28 19.54 3.55
C GLN A 157 17.61 20.75 4.42
N ASP A 158 16.65 21.23 5.22
CA ASP A 158 16.89 22.33 6.17
C ASP A 158 17.88 21.93 7.26
N LEU A 159 17.87 20.66 7.69
CA LEU A 159 18.87 20.14 8.62
C LEU A 159 20.25 20.00 7.99
N TRP A 160 20.33 19.73 6.68
CA TRP A 160 21.63 19.72 5.99
C TRP A 160 22.33 21.07 6.11
N ALA A 161 21.62 22.17 5.84
CA ALA A 161 22.16 23.51 6.01
C ALA A 161 22.58 23.80 7.47
N ARG A 162 21.86 23.21 8.45
CA ARG A 162 22.18 23.35 9.87
C ARG A 162 23.45 22.62 10.30
N PHE A 163 23.69 21.41 9.78
CA PHE A 163 24.85 20.59 10.17
C PHE A 163 26.06 20.73 9.20
N HIS A 164 25.83 21.24 8.00
CA HIS A 164 26.84 21.39 6.95
C HIS A 164 26.70 22.76 6.24
N PRO A 165 26.94 23.88 6.94
CA PRO A 165 26.72 25.22 6.40
C PRO A 165 27.62 25.55 5.19
N ASP A 166 28.79 24.93 5.10
CA ASP A 166 29.79 25.22 4.06
C ASP A 166 29.61 24.35 2.78
N ARG A 167 28.56 23.53 2.72
CA ARG A 167 28.36 22.58 1.60
C ARG A 167 26.92 22.63 1.08
N PRO A 168 26.71 22.71 -0.24
CA PRO A 168 25.37 22.58 -0.80
C PRO A 168 24.77 21.22 -0.46
N ALA A 169 23.45 21.17 -0.28
CA ALA A 169 22.74 19.91 -0.06
C ALA A 169 22.98 18.95 -1.24
N PRO A 170 23.19 17.65 -0.99
CA PRO A 170 23.35 16.68 -2.07
C PRO A 170 22.08 16.67 -2.92
N ALA A 171 22.22 16.95 -4.21
CA ALA A 171 21.13 16.78 -5.16
C ALA A 171 20.90 15.27 -5.40
N PRO A 172 19.65 14.81 -5.59
CA PRO A 172 19.40 13.45 -6.03
C PRO A 172 20.14 13.21 -7.34
N ARG A 173 20.96 12.16 -7.41
CA ARG A 173 21.50 11.71 -8.70
C ARG A 173 20.39 10.97 -9.43
N VAL A 174 19.86 11.59 -10.47
CA VAL A 174 19.02 10.90 -11.45
C VAL A 174 19.98 10.20 -12.41
N SER A 175 20.12 8.89 -12.25
CA SER A 175 20.89 8.01 -13.15
C SER A 175 19.96 7.34 -14.17
#